data_AF-A0A2V7V579-F1
#
_entry.id   AF-A0A2V7V579-F1
#
_cell.length_a   1.000
_cell.length_b   1.000
_cell.length_c   1.000
_cell.angle_alpha   90.00
_cell.angle_beta   90.00
_cell.angle_gamma   90.00
#
_symmetry.space_group_name_H-M   'P 1'
#
loop_
_entity.id
_entity.type
_entity.pdbx_description
1 polymer ?
#
loop_
_entity_poly.entity_id
_entity_poly.type
_entity_poly.pdbx_seq_one_letter_code
_entity_poly.pdbx_strand_id
1 'polypeptide(L)'
;YTYSQATKQSRKYAPEVARFLKQGKIKEAIDVSNGKNVKHSHLAKVLVLGLQEWQYQIETGEVQRDKEAAVDAAKRAIQRATAVNLADLKRGLSGLATIGSTAPFVGLFGTTFGIINAFSGMALTGSGGIAAISAGIA
;
A
#
# COMPACT_ATOMS: atom_id res chain seq x y z
N TYR A 1 9.66 -4.45 -4.95
CA TYR A 1 9.04 -3.38 -5.75
C TYR A 1 8.81 -2.16 -4.86
N THR A 2 9.26 -0.97 -5.27
CA THR A 2 9.17 0.24 -4.44
C THR A 2 8.03 1.17 -4.89
N TYR A 3 7.37 1.84 -3.94
CA TYR A 3 6.31 2.82 -4.21
C TYR A 3 6.72 3.92 -5.20
N SER A 4 7.98 4.36 -5.13
CA SER A 4 8.54 5.36 -6.05
C SER A 4 8.56 4.85 -7.51
N GLN A 5 8.97 3.60 -7.73
CA GLN A 5 8.93 2.98 -9.06
C GLN A 5 7.49 2.90 -9.58
N ALA A 6 6.52 2.62 -8.70
CA ALA A 6 5.10 2.56 -9.04
C ALA A 6 4.50 3.85 -9.52
N THR A 7 4.79 4.90 -8.78
CA THR A 7 4.29 6.23 -9.09
C THR A 7 4.90 6.70 -10.40
N LYS A 8 6.18 6.42 -10.64
CA LYS A 8 6.86 6.77 -11.89
C LYS A 8 6.27 6.03 -13.10
N GLN A 9 5.97 4.74 -12.98
CA GLN A 9 5.34 3.97 -14.06
C GLN A 9 3.89 4.42 -14.31
N SER A 10 3.10 4.62 -13.25
CA SER A 10 1.71 5.09 -13.36
C SER A 10 1.63 6.44 -14.07
N ARG A 11 2.53 7.38 -13.73
CA ARG A 11 2.61 8.69 -14.38
C ARG A 11 2.95 8.62 -15.87
N LYS A 12 3.82 7.69 -16.27
CA LYS A 12 4.17 7.49 -17.68
C LYS A 12 3.06 6.81 -18.48
N TYR A 13 2.36 5.87 -17.85
CA TYR A 13 1.28 5.09 -18.47
C TYR A 13 0.00 5.89 -18.68
N ALA A 14 -0.38 6.76 -17.73
CA ALA A 14 -1.60 7.55 -17.80
C ALA A 14 -1.83 8.31 -19.13
N PRO A 15 -0.85 9.09 -19.67
CA PRO A 15 -1.03 9.76 -20.95
C PRO A 15 -1.05 8.78 -22.13
N GLU A 16 -0.33 7.66 -22.04
CA GLU A 16 -0.25 6.66 -23.10
C GLU A 16 -1.59 5.94 -23.29
N VAL A 17 -2.16 5.42 -22.19
CA VAL A 17 -3.47 4.76 -22.24
C VAL A 17 -4.59 5.73 -22.63
N ALA A 18 -4.53 6.98 -22.17
CA ALA A 18 -5.51 7.99 -22.54
C ALA A 18 -5.54 8.26 -24.05
N ARG A 19 -4.40 8.17 -24.75
CA ARG A 19 -4.35 8.30 -26.21
C ARG A 19 -5.06 7.13 -26.90
N PHE A 20 -4.81 5.90 -26.47
CA PHE A 20 -5.46 4.71 -27.04
C PHE A 20 -6.98 4.71 -26.80
N LEU A 21 -7.42 5.12 -25.61
CA LEU A 21 -8.85 5.24 -25.29
C LEU A 21 -9.56 6.30 -26.12
N LYS A 22 -8.93 7.47 -26.33
CA LYS A 22 -9.48 8.52 -27.22
C LYS A 22 -9.63 8.05 -28.67
N GLN A 23 -8.78 7.13 -29.11
CA GLN A 23 -8.82 6.57 -30.46
C GLN A 23 -9.73 5.33 -30.56
N GLY A 24 -10.40 4.93 -29.50
CA GLY A 24 -11.26 3.73 -29.47
C GLY A 24 -10.50 2.40 -29.54
N LYS A 25 -9.16 2.43 -29.39
CA LYS A 25 -8.28 1.26 -29.51
C LYS A 25 -8.18 0.51 -28.19
N ILE A 26 -9.26 -0.17 -27.81
CA ILE A 26 -9.38 -0.87 -26.51
C ILE A 26 -8.40 -2.04 -26.39
N LYS A 27 -8.21 -2.83 -27.46
CA LYS A 27 -7.28 -3.97 -27.47
C LYS A 27 -5.83 -3.52 -27.25
N GLU A 28 -5.41 -2.46 -27.94
CA GLU A 28 -4.07 -1.87 -27.77
C GLU A 28 -3.89 -1.30 -26.35
N ALA A 29 -4.94 -0.70 -25.78
CA ALA A 29 -4.90 -0.22 -24.40
C ALA A 29 -4.69 -1.37 -23.39
N ILE A 30 -5.29 -2.54 -23.61
CA ILE A 30 -5.11 -3.73 -22.77
C ILE A 30 -3.68 -4.27 -22.92
N ASP A 31 -3.16 -4.36 -24.15
CA ASP A 31 -1.80 -4.85 -24.41
C ASP A 31 -0.73 -3.96 -23.76
N VAL A 32 -0.87 -2.64 -23.89
CA VAL A 32 0.01 -1.67 -23.22
C VAL A 32 -0.06 -1.82 -21.71
N SER A 33 -1.24 -2.11 -21.15
CA SER A 33 -1.43 -2.33 -19.72
C SER A 33 -0.76 -3.62 -19.21
N ASN A 34 -0.68 -4.64 -20.05
CA ASN A 34 0.00 -5.92 -19.76
C ASN A 34 1.50 -5.90 -20.06
N GLY A 35 2.02 -4.81 -20.62
CA GLY A 35 3.43 -4.67 -20.97
C GLY A 35 4.37 -4.81 -19.77
N LYS A 36 5.56 -5.39 -20.00
CA LYS A 36 6.61 -5.57 -18.97
C LYS A 36 7.02 -4.25 -18.29
N ASN A 37 6.93 -3.13 -19.00
CA ASN A 37 7.27 -1.79 -18.51
C ASN A 37 6.27 -1.22 -17.49
N VAL A 38 5.08 -1.83 -17.40
CA VAL A 38 3.93 -1.31 -16.63
C VAL A 38 3.40 -2.33 -15.61
N LYS A 39 4.05 -3.50 -15.49
CA LYS A 39 3.76 -4.61 -14.57
C LYS A 39 3.41 -4.19 -13.13
N HIS A 40 3.92 -3.04 -12.76
CA HIS A 40 4.08 -2.57 -11.42
C HIS A 40 3.13 -1.38 -11.14
N SER A 41 2.77 -0.61 -12.18
CA SER A 41 1.82 0.49 -12.12
C SER A 41 0.49 0.09 -11.47
N HIS A 42 0.10 0.83 -10.43
CA HIS A 42 -1.19 0.63 -9.77
C HIS A 42 -2.36 0.97 -10.70
N LEU A 43 -2.17 2.00 -11.54
CA LEU A 43 -3.18 2.44 -12.49
C LEU A 43 -3.42 1.37 -13.57
N ALA A 44 -2.35 0.76 -14.10
CA ALA A 44 -2.48 -0.29 -15.12
C ALA A 44 -3.17 -1.55 -14.57
N LYS A 45 -2.83 -1.96 -13.34
CA LYS A 45 -3.46 -3.11 -12.68
C LYS A 45 -4.97 -2.96 -12.47
N VAL A 46 -5.44 -1.75 -12.19
CA VAL A 46 -6.87 -1.49 -12.00
C VAL A 46 -7.57 -1.28 -13.34
N LEU A 47 -6.94 -0.53 -14.24
CA LEU A 47 -7.55 -0.15 -15.51
C LEU A 47 -7.70 -1.34 -16.45
N VAL A 48 -6.73 -2.27 -16.48
CA VAL A 48 -6.81 -3.46 -17.35
C VAL A 48 -8.06 -4.31 -17.07
N LEU A 49 -8.45 -4.45 -15.81
CA LEU A 49 -9.63 -5.22 -15.41
C LEU A 49 -10.93 -4.51 -15.85
N GLY A 50 -10.96 -3.18 -15.79
CA GLY A 50 -12.07 -2.39 -16.33
C GLY A 50 -12.18 -2.46 -17.86
N LEU A 51 -11.03 -2.41 -18.54
CA LEU A 51 -10.97 -2.49 -20.01
C LEU A 51 -11.33 -3.88 -20.54
N GLN A 52 -10.92 -4.94 -19.83
CA GLN A 52 -11.32 -6.32 -20.15
C GLN A 52 -12.81 -6.53 -19.99
N GLU A 53 -13.41 -6.03 -18.90
CA GLU A 53 -14.87 -6.09 -18.71
C GLU A 53 -15.59 -5.31 -19.82
N TRP A 54 -15.13 -4.09 -20.13
CA TRP A 54 -15.70 -3.32 -21.24
C TRP A 54 -15.58 -4.03 -22.59
N GLN A 55 -14.45 -4.68 -22.88
CA GLN A 55 -14.29 -5.48 -24.08
C GLN A 55 -15.25 -6.67 -24.11
N TYR A 56 -15.40 -7.39 -22.99
CA TYR A 56 -16.34 -8.49 -22.88
C TYR A 56 -17.77 -8.04 -23.17
N GLN A 57 -18.17 -6.89 -22.62
CA GLN A 57 -19.50 -6.28 -22.84
C GLN A 57 -19.74 -5.85 -24.30
N ILE A 58 -18.68 -5.44 -25.01
CA ILE A 58 -18.75 -5.19 -26.46
C ILE A 58 -18.95 -6.52 -27.22
N GLU A 59 -18.20 -7.56 -26.86
CA GLU A 59 -18.24 -8.87 -27.53
C GLU A 59 -19.57 -9.61 -27.33
N THR A 60 -20.20 -9.46 -26.16
CA THR A 60 -21.54 -10.02 -25.88
C THR A 60 -22.68 -9.24 -26.54
N GLY A 61 -22.38 -8.07 -27.13
CA GLY A 61 -23.38 -7.19 -27.73
C GLY A 61 -24.30 -6.48 -26.72
N GLU A 62 -24.04 -6.62 -25.41
CA GLU A 62 -24.81 -5.95 -24.36
C GLU A 62 -24.65 -4.44 -24.42
N VAL A 63 -23.50 -3.92 -24.84
CA VAL A 63 -23.28 -2.48 -25.08
C VAL A 63 -24.29 -1.87 -26.06
N GLN A 64 -24.75 -2.67 -27.04
CA GLN A 64 -25.69 -2.23 -28.06
C GLN A 64 -27.15 -2.27 -27.57
N ARG A 65 -27.44 -3.11 -26.57
CA ARG A 65 -28.76 -3.31 -25.97
C ARG A 65 -28.99 -2.35 -24.81
N ASP A 66 -27.99 -2.23 -23.95
CA ASP A 66 -28.00 -1.40 -22.76
C ASP A 66 -26.57 -0.89 -22.45
N LYS A 67 -26.27 0.29 -22.97
CA LYS A 67 -25.00 0.97 -22.75
C LYS A 67 -24.78 1.30 -21.27
N GLU A 68 -25.83 1.58 -20.53
CA GLU A 68 -25.73 2.01 -19.14
C GLU A 68 -25.36 0.84 -18.23
N ALA A 69 -25.98 -0.32 -18.46
CA ALA A 69 -25.61 -1.58 -17.81
C ALA A 69 -24.15 -1.98 -18.10
N ALA A 70 -23.69 -1.84 -19.35
CA ALA A 70 -22.31 -2.14 -19.73
C ALA A 70 -21.29 -1.20 -19.05
N VAL A 71 -21.60 0.10 -18.94
CA VAL A 71 -20.77 1.07 -18.21
C VAL A 71 -20.74 0.73 -16.72
N ASP A 72 -21.88 0.37 -16.13
CA ASP A 72 -21.93 0.00 -14.72
C ASP A 72 -21.16 -1.31 -14.42
N ALA A 73 -21.21 -2.30 -15.31
CA ALA A 73 -20.41 -3.51 -15.21
C ALA A 73 -18.91 -3.20 -15.19
N ALA A 74 -18.42 -2.37 -16.13
CA ALA A 74 -17.03 -1.93 -16.17
C ALA A 74 -16.62 -1.14 -14.92
N LYS A 75 -17.50 -0.24 -14.43
CA LYS A 75 -17.29 0.50 -13.18
C LYS A 75 -17.17 -0.43 -11.98
N ARG A 76 -18.05 -1.44 -11.87
CA ARG A 76 -18.00 -2.47 -10.82
C ARG A 76 -16.70 -3.27 -10.89
N ALA A 77 -16.22 -3.63 -12.08
CA ALA A 77 -14.94 -4.30 -12.24
C ALA A 77 -13.76 -3.44 -11.74
N ILE A 78 -13.74 -2.15 -12.08
CA ILE A 78 -12.73 -1.19 -11.59
C ILE A 78 -12.78 -1.04 -10.07
N GLN A 79 -13.98 -0.95 -9.48
CA GLN A 79 -14.16 -0.85 -8.03
C GLN A 79 -13.65 -2.10 -7.31
N ARG A 80 -13.97 -3.30 -7.81
CA ARG A 80 -13.45 -4.57 -7.27
C ARG A 80 -11.92 -4.61 -7.35
N ALA A 81 -11.37 -4.28 -8.52
CA ALA A 81 -9.92 -4.22 -8.73
C ALA A 81 -9.24 -3.26 -7.76
N THR A 82 -9.83 -2.08 -7.56
CA THR A 82 -9.33 -1.07 -6.63
C THR A 82 -9.34 -1.59 -5.20
N ALA A 83 -10.42 -2.25 -4.77
CA ALA A 83 -10.55 -2.82 -3.44
C ALA A 83 -9.47 -3.89 -3.16
N VAL A 84 -9.21 -4.78 -4.13
CA VAL A 84 -8.16 -5.80 -4.02
C VAL A 84 -6.77 -5.17 -3.92
N ASN A 85 -6.44 -4.25 -4.84
CA ASN A 85 -5.14 -3.57 -4.81
C ASN A 85 -4.95 -2.73 -3.53
N LEU A 86 -6.03 -2.14 -3.01
CA LEU A 86 -5.99 -1.40 -1.74
C LEU A 86 -5.76 -2.33 -0.55
N ALA A 87 -6.35 -3.53 -0.54
CA ALA A 87 -6.10 -4.53 0.49
C ALA A 87 -4.62 -4.95 0.50
N ASP A 88 -4.02 -5.16 -0.68
CA ASP A 88 -2.60 -5.45 -0.83
C ASP A 88 -1.72 -4.32 -0.29
N LEU A 89 -2.09 -3.07 -0.56
CA LEU A 89 -1.37 -1.89 -0.06
C LEU A 89 -1.50 -1.72 1.46
N LYS A 90 -2.61 -2.16 2.04
CA LYS A 90 -2.84 -2.15 3.50
C LYS A 90 -2.09 -3.26 4.24
N ARG A 91 -1.50 -4.22 3.51
CA ARG A 91 -0.79 -5.36 4.11
C ARG A 91 0.35 -4.86 5.00
N GLY A 92 0.34 -5.30 6.27
CA GLY A 92 1.36 -4.94 7.26
C GLY A 92 1.08 -3.65 8.05
N LEU A 93 0.10 -2.83 7.64
CA LEU A 93 -0.28 -1.63 8.41
C LEU A 93 -0.79 -1.98 9.82
N SER A 94 -1.55 -3.07 9.96
CA SER A 94 -2.03 -3.53 11.27
C SER A 94 -0.88 -3.91 12.21
N GLY A 95 0.17 -4.54 11.69
CA GLY A 95 1.36 -4.87 12.48
C GLY A 95 2.14 -3.62 12.89
N LEU A 96 2.29 -2.65 11.98
CA LEU A 96 2.86 -1.34 12.31
C LEU A 96 2.04 -0.61 13.38
N ALA A 97 0.71 -0.72 13.34
CA ALA A 97 -0.16 -0.16 14.36
C ALA A 97 0.07 -0.82 15.73
N THR A 98 0.21 -2.15 15.79
CA THR A 98 0.54 -2.87 17.03
C THR A 98 1.92 -2.51 17.55
N ILE A 99 2.93 -2.39 16.68
CA ILE A 99 4.27 -1.96 17.08
C ILE A 99 4.20 -0.53 17.63
N GLY A 100 3.51 0.39 16.95
CA GLY A 100 3.33 1.76 17.39
C GLY A 100 2.61 1.87 18.75
N SER A 101 1.63 1.00 19.03
CA SER A 101 0.91 0.99 20.30
C SER A 101 1.70 0.35 21.44
N THR A 102 2.56 -0.63 21.15
CA THR A 102 3.34 -1.36 22.17
C THR A 102 4.72 -0.75 22.44
N ALA A 103 5.29 -0.03 21.48
CA ALA A 103 6.61 0.59 21.61
C ALA A 103 6.78 1.50 22.84
N PRO A 104 5.79 2.33 23.25
CA PRO A 104 5.92 3.14 24.46
C PRO A 104 6.07 2.31 25.74
N PHE A 105 5.40 1.16 25.82
CA PHE A 105 5.49 0.27 26.98
C PHE A 105 6.84 -0.45 27.05
N VAL A 106 7.40 -0.82 25.90
CA VAL A 106 8.77 -1.36 25.83
C VAL A 106 9.80 -0.31 26.27
N GLY A 107 9.61 0.96 25.87
CA GLY A 107 10.44 2.07 26.33
C GLY A 107 10.34 2.30 27.85
N LEU A 108 9.11 2.31 28.40
CA LEU A 108 8.87 2.43 29.84
C LEU A 108 9.46 1.23 30.63
N PHE A 109 9.38 0.02 30.07
CA PHE A 109 10.02 -1.14 30.65
C PHE A 109 11.55 -0.97 30.72
N GLY A 110 12.18 -0.46 29.65
CA GLY A 110 13.62 -0.18 29.64
C GLY A 110 14.03 0.84 30.70
N THR A 111 13.27 1.93 30.87
CA THR A 111 13.59 2.95 31.88
C THR A 111 13.41 2.42 33.30
N THR A 112 12.32 1.71 33.58
CA THR A 112 12.10 1.08 34.90
C THR A 112 13.16 0.02 35.23
N PHE A 113 13.54 -0.81 34.26
CA PHE A 113 14.60 -1.80 34.44
C PHE A 113 15.97 -1.16 34.69
N GLY A 114 16.31 -0.09 33.98
CA GLY A 114 17.54 0.69 34.20
C GLY A 114 17.60 1.27 35.62
N ILE A 115 16.50 1.86 36.08
CA ILE A 115 16.36 2.38 37.44
C ILE A 115 16.58 1.26 38.48
N ILE A 116 15.92 0.11 38.34
CA ILE A 116 16.05 -1.03 39.28
C ILE A 116 17.50 -1.50 39.37
N ASN A 117 18.20 -1.59 38.24
CA ASN A 117 19.61 -1.99 38.24
C ASN A 117 20.51 -0.95 38.92
N ALA A 118 20.26 0.34 38.68
CA ALA A 118 21.05 1.41 39.28
C ALA A 118 20.87 1.44 40.82
N PHE A 119 19.65 1.25 41.32
CA PHE A 119 19.39 1.11 42.76
C PHE A 119 19.97 -0.18 43.37
N SER A 120 19.94 -1.30 42.64
CA SER A 120 20.56 -2.56 43.09
C SER A 120 22.08 -2.44 43.21
N GLY A 121 22.73 -1.74 42.27
CA GLY A 121 24.17 -1.46 42.34
C GLY A 121 24.56 -0.57 43.52
N MET A 122 23.76 0.45 43.86
CA MET A 122 23.97 1.26 45.06
C MET A 122 23.84 0.44 46.34
N ALA A 123 22.85 -0.47 46.41
CA ALA A 123 22.66 -1.32 47.58
C ALA A 123 23.84 -2.27 47.84
N LEU A 124 24.50 -2.78 46.79
CA LEU A 124 25.66 -3.67 46.90
C LEU A 124 26.95 -2.94 47.27
N THR A 125 27.14 -1.72 46.77
CA THR A 125 28.37 -0.94 46.98
C THR A 125 28.35 -0.10 48.26
N GLY A 126 27.17 0.11 48.87
CA GLY A 126 26.99 0.94 50.06
C GLY A 126 27.27 2.44 49.83
N SER A 127 27.57 2.84 48.59
CA SER A 127 27.86 4.21 48.19
C SER A 127 26.57 4.88 47.71
N GLY A 128 26.02 5.77 48.54
CA GLY A 128 24.88 6.60 48.17
C GLY A 128 25.33 7.92 47.54
N GLY A 129 24.70 8.33 46.44
CA GLY A 129 24.90 9.65 45.82
C GLY A 129 24.46 9.71 44.35
N ILE A 130 24.07 10.89 43.87
CA ILE A 130 23.61 11.11 42.48
C ILE A 130 24.64 10.64 41.44
N ALA A 131 25.93 10.70 41.76
CA ALA A 131 27.02 10.21 40.92
C ALA A 131 27.06 8.67 40.77
N ALA A 132 26.50 7.90 41.70
CA ALA A 132 26.46 6.43 41.65
C ALA A 132 25.33 5.89 40.75
N ILE A 133 24.31 6.71 40.50
CA ILE A 133 23.11 6.37 39.71
C ILE A 133 23.14 6.99 38.29
N SER A 134 23.93 8.04 38.08
CA SER A 134 23.99 8.79 36.81
C SER A 134 24.46 7.95 35.61
N ALA A 135 25.23 6.88 35.83
CA ALA A 135 25.66 5.97 34.77
C ALA A 135 24.55 5.01 34.29
N GLY A 136 23.49 4.79 35.09
CA GLY A 136 22.41 3.82 34.79
C GLY A 136 21.10 4.44 34.29
N ILE A 137 20.98 5.77 34.29
CA ILE A 137 19.74 6.52 33.94
C ILE A 137 20.08 7.64 32.93
N ALA A 138 20.93 7.35 31.94
CA ALA A 138 21.31 8.25 30.85
C ALA A 138 20.87 7.69 29.49
#